data_AF-A0A914RBJ7-F1
#
_entry.id   AF-A0A914RBJ7-F1
#
_cell.length_a   1.000
_cell.length_b   1.000
_cell.length_c   1.000
_cell.angle_alpha   90.00
_cell.angle_beta   90.00
_cell.angle_gamma   90.00
#
_symmetry.space_group_name_H-M   'P 1'
#
loop_
_entity.id
_entity.type
_entity.pdbx_description
1 polymer ?
#
loop_
_entity_poly.entity_id
_entity_poly.type
_entity_poly.pdbx_seq_one_letter_code
_entity_poly.pdbx_strand_id
1 'polypeptide(L)'
;MHGERYDPTLEKLPKRHDPVLFWIRHPRVYGTPVVKKNNIVLDNLYRSILLTAIQHDQLEFLRCDRDEPLSGALNFGGEFEKRPFVIRCQPHLVIQSPVPIQPWADKDEVNKTKTEFGRVVLREEMVPDVTPIDPRIDLTEDNIYNTEAVVPRNRFHLHLDTIMWTREQDQKYPWTRYACFL
;
A
#
# COMPACT_ATOMS: atom_id res chain seq x y z
N MET A 1 -11.09 17.90 -13.42
CA MET A 1 -12.27 18.17 -12.58
C MET A 1 -13.44 17.18 -12.77
N HIS A 2 -13.37 16.18 -13.66
CA HIS A 2 -14.54 15.31 -13.91
C HIS A 2 -14.92 14.43 -12.70
N GLY A 3 -13.94 13.89 -11.96
CA GLY A 3 -14.21 13.04 -10.79
C GLY A 3 -14.70 13.78 -9.54
N GLU A 4 -14.54 15.10 -9.43
CA GLU A 4 -14.96 15.85 -8.25
C GLU A 4 -16.30 16.56 -8.38
N ARG A 5 -16.65 16.97 -9.60
CA ARG A 5 -17.84 17.80 -9.86
C ARG A 5 -19.06 17.01 -10.30
N TYR A 6 -18.89 15.80 -10.82
CA TYR A 6 -19.99 15.01 -11.38
C TYR A 6 -20.12 13.68 -10.63
N ASP A 7 -20.96 13.68 -9.60
CA ASP A 7 -21.35 12.47 -8.89
C ASP A 7 -22.84 12.21 -9.11
N PRO A 8 -23.20 11.39 -10.11
CA PRO A 8 -24.60 11.11 -10.42
C PRO A 8 -25.20 10.00 -9.54
N THR A 9 -24.47 9.48 -8.54
CA THR A 9 -24.89 8.26 -7.84
C THR A 9 -25.73 8.55 -6.59
N LEU A 10 -26.80 7.77 -6.43
CA LEU A 10 -27.66 7.76 -5.23
C LEU A 10 -27.25 6.62 -4.27
N GLU A 11 -26.00 6.16 -4.34
CA GLU A 11 -25.49 5.10 -3.46
C GLU A 11 -25.33 5.64 -2.02
N LYS A 12 -25.64 4.81 -1.01
CA LYS A 12 -25.38 5.20 0.38
C LYS A 12 -23.87 5.12 0.63
N LEU A 13 -23.28 6.23 1.06
CA LEU A 13 -21.88 6.26 1.44
C LEU A 13 -21.61 5.35 2.65
N PRO A 14 -20.37 4.83 2.80
CA PRO A 14 -19.96 4.07 3.96
C PRO A 14 -20.26 4.83 5.25
N LYS A 15 -20.56 4.11 6.33
CA LYS A 15 -20.83 4.74 7.62
C LYS A 15 -19.53 5.37 8.11
N ARG A 16 -19.53 6.69 8.29
CA ARG A 16 -18.41 7.39 8.90
C ARG A 16 -18.13 6.81 10.29
N HIS A 17 -16.94 6.25 10.47
CA HIS A 17 -16.44 5.80 11.76
C HIS A 17 -15.57 6.89 12.35
N ASP A 18 -15.95 7.37 13.52
CA ASP A 18 -15.19 8.33 14.31
C ASP A 18 -14.53 7.56 15.47
N PRO A 19 -13.20 7.41 15.50
CA PRO A 19 -12.53 6.63 16.54
C PRO A 19 -12.61 7.28 17.93
N VAL A 20 -12.92 8.57 18.04
CA VAL A 20 -13.01 9.29 19.32
C VAL A 20 -14.47 9.42 19.77
N LEU A 21 -15.41 9.63 18.85
CA LEU A 21 -16.85 9.69 19.13
C LEU A 21 -17.61 8.49 18.54
N PHE A 22 -17.08 7.28 18.78
CA PHE A 22 -17.61 6.04 18.20
C PHE A 22 -19.08 5.75 18.59
N TRP A 23 -19.58 6.37 19.67
CA TRP A 23 -20.96 6.22 20.14
C TRP A 23 -21.98 7.12 19.41
N ILE A 24 -21.53 8.09 18.61
CA ILE A 24 -22.43 8.98 17.86
C ILE A 24 -22.82 8.33 16.53
N ARG A 25 -24.12 8.22 16.26
CA ARG A 25 -24.63 7.78 14.95
C ARG A 25 -24.72 8.97 14.00
N HIS A 26 -23.70 9.14 13.16
CA HIS A 26 -23.73 10.14 12.09
C HIS A 26 -24.76 9.80 11.01
N PRO A 27 -25.50 10.80 10.47
CA PRO A 27 -26.39 10.59 9.35
C PRO A 27 -25.60 10.12 8.12
N ARG A 28 -26.12 9.12 7.40
CA ARG A 28 -25.49 8.62 6.17
C ARG A 28 -25.85 9.52 5.00
N VAL A 29 -24.83 10.01 4.32
CA VAL A 29 -24.96 10.82 3.10
C VAL A 29 -25.00 9.88 1.90
N TYR A 30 -25.51 10.38 0.77
CA TYR A 30 -25.58 9.67 -0.50
C TYR A 30 -24.56 10.23 -1.49
N GLY A 31 -23.98 9.38 -2.32
CA GLY A 31 -22.97 9.71 -3.31
C GLY A 31 -22.01 8.55 -3.60
N THR A 32 -20.99 8.83 -4.39
CA THR A 32 -19.91 7.92 -4.75
C THR A 32 -18.91 7.86 -3.60
N PRO A 33 -18.53 6.65 -3.11
CA PRO A 33 -17.50 6.49 -2.09
C PRO A 33 -16.21 7.23 -2.45
N VAL A 34 -15.58 7.88 -1.46
CA VAL A 34 -14.35 8.68 -1.65
C VAL A 34 -13.25 7.87 -2.32
N VAL A 35 -13.10 6.58 -1.96
CA VAL A 35 -12.15 5.65 -2.59
C VAL A 35 -12.42 5.49 -4.08
N LYS A 36 -13.68 5.26 -4.48
CA LYS A 36 -14.08 5.10 -5.90
C LYS A 36 -13.87 6.39 -6.69
N LYS A 37 -14.18 7.53 -6.10
CA LYS A 37 -13.88 8.86 -6.67
C LYS A 37 -12.37 9.07 -6.86
N ASN A 38 -11.56 8.73 -5.86
CA ASN A 38 -10.10 8.84 -5.94
C ASN A 38 -9.52 7.88 -6.98
N ASN A 39 -10.05 6.67 -7.11
CA ASN A 39 -9.65 5.71 -8.12
C ASN A 39 -9.88 6.28 -9.54
N ILE A 40 -11.02 6.91 -9.79
CA ILE A 40 -11.28 7.62 -11.07
C ILE A 40 -10.24 8.71 -11.33
N VAL A 41 -9.86 9.49 -10.30
CA VAL A 41 -8.81 10.52 -10.45
C VAL A 41 -7.48 9.88 -10.78
N LEU A 42 -7.12 8.80 -10.08
CA LEU A 42 -5.87 8.07 -10.26
C LEU A 42 -5.78 7.44 -11.66
N ASP A 43 -6.87 6.88 -12.16
CA ASP A 43 -6.98 6.35 -13.52
C ASP A 43 -6.79 7.44 -14.58
N ASN A 44 -7.35 8.64 -14.35
CA ASN A 44 -7.17 9.78 -15.26
C ASN A 44 -5.72 10.29 -15.25
N LEU A 45 -5.07 10.31 -14.09
CA LEU A 45 -3.66 10.65 -13.97
C LEU A 45 -2.80 9.63 -14.72
N TYR A 46 -3.00 8.34 -14.48
CA TYR A 46 -2.27 7.28 -15.19
C TYR A 46 -2.47 7.39 -16.71
N ARG A 47 -3.70 7.61 -17.18
CA ARG A 47 -3.99 7.81 -18.60
C ARG A 47 -3.26 9.02 -19.18
N SER A 48 -3.19 10.13 -18.44
CA SER A 48 -2.45 11.31 -18.90
C SER A 48 -0.97 11.03 -19.07
N ILE A 49 -0.35 10.32 -18.11
CA ILE A 49 1.06 9.92 -18.16
C ILE A 49 1.29 8.98 -19.33
N LEU A 50 0.42 7.97 -19.51
CA LEU A 50 0.53 7.01 -20.60
C LEU A 50 0.46 7.69 -21.97
N LEU A 51 -0.46 8.64 -22.16
CA LEU A 51 -0.59 9.38 -23.41
C LEU A 51 0.65 10.24 -23.69
N THR A 52 1.21 10.89 -22.67
CA THR A 52 2.46 11.64 -22.81
C THR A 52 3.64 10.72 -23.12
N ALA A 53 3.69 9.54 -22.50
CA ALA A 53 4.75 8.56 -22.75
C ALA A 53 4.70 8.03 -24.19
N ILE A 54 3.49 7.75 -24.71
CA ILE A 54 3.28 7.38 -26.12
C ILE A 54 3.73 8.48 -27.07
N GLN A 55 3.48 9.76 -26.75
CA GLN A 55 3.95 10.89 -27.58
C GLN A 55 5.48 10.99 -27.66
N HIS A 56 6.19 10.46 -26.67
CA HIS A 56 7.65 10.47 -26.60
C HIS A 56 8.27 9.10 -26.89
N ASP A 57 7.49 8.12 -27.37
CA ASP A 57 7.90 6.72 -27.60
C ASP A 57 8.60 6.08 -26.38
N GLN A 58 8.10 6.41 -25.17
CA GLN A 58 8.60 5.91 -23.90
C GLN A 58 7.56 4.99 -23.23
N LEU A 59 8.03 4.07 -22.38
CA LEU A 59 7.20 3.23 -21.50
C LEU A 59 6.18 2.30 -22.17
N GLU A 60 6.29 2.03 -23.48
CA GLU A 60 5.37 1.12 -24.21
C GLU A 60 5.37 -0.32 -23.67
N PHE A 61 6.47 -0.72 -23.04
CA PHE A 61 6.67 -2.05 -22.47
C PHE A 61 5.95 -2.24 -21.13
N LEU A 62 5.45 -1.17 -20.51
CA LEU A 62 4.75 -1.27 -19.22
C LEU A 62 3.42 -2.00 -19.38
N ARG A 63 3.09 -2.80 -18.37
CA ARG A 63 1.80 -3.46 -18.22
C ARG A 63 1.13 -2.93 -16.97
N CYS A 64 -0.16 -2.63 -17.08
CA CYS A 64 -0.96 -2.14 -15.97
C CYS A 64 -2.10 -3.13 -15.73
N ASP A 65 -2.25 -3.51 -14.47
CA ASP A 65 -3.34 -4.31 -13.96
C ASP A 65 -4.14 -3.49 -12.95
N ARG A 66 -5.45 -3.65 -12.98
CA ARG A 66 -6.38 -2.88 -12.15
C ARG A 66 -7.02 -3.77 -11.10
N ASP A 67 -7.02 -3.30 -9.85
CA ASP A 67 -7.70 -3.93 -8.73
C ASP A 67 -7.32 -5.43 -8.55
N GLU A 68 -6.11 -5.82 -8.97
CA GLU A 68 -5.60 -7.18 -8.79
C GLU A 68 -5.02 -7.35 -7.38
N PRO A 69 -5.23 -8.50 -6.73
CA PRO A 69 -4.71 -8.74 -5.38
C PRO A 69 -3.19 -8.91 -5.39
N LEU A 70 -2.56 -8.35 -4.37
CA LEU A 70 -1.16 -8.56 -4.02
C LEU A 70 -1.10 -9.15 -2.61
N SER A 71 -0.40 -10.26 -2.45
CA SER A 71 -0.17 -10.83 -1.12
C SER A 71 1.20 -11.48 -1.01
N GLY A 72 1.72 -11.48 0.22
CA GLY A 72 2.97 -12.12 0.56
C GLY A 72 2.98 -12.50 2.04
N ALA A 73 3.66 -13.60 2.34
CA ALA A 73 3.93 -14.04 3.70
C ALA A 73 5.42 -13.95 3.98
N LEU A 74 5.79 -13.40 5.14
CA LEU A 74 7.18 -13.28 5.59
C LEU A 74 7.33 -13.90 6.96
N ASN A 75 8.32 -14.79 7.09
CA ASN A 75 8.78 -15.32 8.37
C ASN A 75 10.07 -14.60 8.73
N PHE A 76 9.97 -13.54 9.52
CA PHE A 76 11.15 -12.98 10.17
C PHE A 76 11.31 -13.63 11.55
N GLY A 77 12.57 -13.78 12.00
CA GLY A 77 12.92 -14.56 13.20
C GLY A 77 12.18 -14.18 14.48
N GLY A 78 12.26 -15.03 15.50
CA GLY A 78 11.59 -14.81 16.78
C GLY A 78 10.13 -15.25 16.75
N GLU A 79 9.20 -14.34 17.08
CA GLU A 79 7.79 -14.70 17.28
C GLU A 79 7.01 -14.93 15.97
N PHE A 80 7.52 -14.44 14.84
CA PHE A 80 6.96 -14.68 13.50
C PHE A 80 7.50 -15.95 12.81
N GLU A 81 8.35 -16.74 13.48
CA GLU A 81 8.76 -18.07 12.99
C GLU A 81 7.62 -19.07 13.03
N LYS A 82 6.78 -18.99 14.08
CA LYS A 82 5.63 -19.89 14.28
C LYS A 82 4.34 -19.37 13.63
N ARG A 83 4.25 -18.05 13.46
CA ARG A 83 3.09 -17.35 12.88
C ARG A 83 3.59 -16.37 11.81
N PRO A 84 3.46 -16.69 10.51
CA PRO A 84 3.94 -15.82 9.45
C PRO A 84 3.27 -14.45 9.53
N PHE A 85 4.03 -13.40 9.24
CA PHE A 85 3.45 -12.09 8.97
C PHE A 85 2.91 -12.07 7.55
N VAL A 86 1.60 -11.87 7.40
CA VAL A 86 0.93 -11.92 6.09
C VAL A 86 0.41 -10.55 5.72
N ILE A 87 0.86 -10.04 4.58
CA ILE A 87 0.36 -8.79 3.99
C ILE A 87 -0.60 -9.16 2.86
N ARG A 88 -1.78 -8.54 2.86
CA ARG A 88 -2.75 -8.63 1.77
C ARG A 88 -3.22 -7.23 1.41
N CYS A 89 -3.16 -6.89 0.14
CA CYS A 89 -3.71 -5.65 -0.36
C CYS A 89 -4.31 -5.85 -1.76
N GLN A 90 -5.22 -4.95 -2.12
CA GLN A 90 -5.80 -4.88 -3.46
C GLN A 90 -5.64 -3.44 -3.94
N PRO A 91 -4.43 -3.07 -4.40
CA PRO A 91 -4.17 -1.72 -4.90
C PRO A 91 -4.97 -1.45 -6.17
N HIS A 92 -5.22 -0.17 -6.45
CA HIS A 92 -6.06 0.20 -7.59
C HIS A 92 -5.33 -0.02 -8.93
N LEU A 93 -4.07 0.41 -9.06
CA LEU A 93 -3.23 0.11 -10.22
C LEU A 93 -1.93 -0.55 -9.78
N VAL A 94 -1.55 -1.62 -10.48
CA VAL A 94 -0.24 -2.25 -10.39
C VAL A 94 0.43 -2.16 -11.75
N ILE A 95 1.59 -1.50 -11.78
CA ILE A 95 2.40 -1.32 -12.98
C ILE A 95 3.57 -2.29 -12.91
N GLN A 96 3.74 -3.04 -13.99
CA GLN A 96 4.79 -4.04 -14.14
C GLN A 96 5.62 -3.77 -15.39
N SER A 97 6.92 -4.06 -15.29
CA SER A 97 7.93 -3.86 -16.33
C SER A 97 8.63 -5.20 -16.63
N PRO A 98 9.00 -5.50 -17.89
CA PRO A 98 9.86 -6.65 -18.18
C PRO A 98 11.31 -6.44 -17.73
N VAL A 99 11.70 -5.21 -17.43
CA VAL A 99 13.03 -4.85 -16.92
C VAL A 99 12.94 -4.58 -15.42
N PRO A 100 13.82 -5.16 -14.59
CA PRO A 100 13.83 -4.89 -13.16
C PRO A 100 14.24 -3.44 -12.86
N ILE A 101 13.69 -2.87 -11.79
CA ILE A 101 14.07 -1.54 -11.31
C ILE A 101 15.55 -1.56 -10.91
N GLN A 102 16.26 -0.50 -11.29
CA GLN A 102 17.64 -0.31 -10.87
C GLN A 102 17.70 -0.05 -9.35
N PRO A 103 18.51 -0.83 -8.60
CA PRO A 103 18.66 -0.58 -7.17
C PRO A 103 19.23 0.81 -6.93
N TRP A 104 18.71 1.50 -5.91
CA TRP A 104 19.15 2.85 -5.56
C TRP A 104 20.41 2.87 -4.69
N ALA A 105 20.65 1.80 -3.94
CA ALA A 105 21.77 1.68 -3.00
C ALA A 105 22.75 0.60 -3.46
N ASP A 106 24.04 0.87 -3.28
CA ASP A 106 25.10 -0.06 -3.61
C ASP A 106 25.22 -1.18 -2.57
N LYS A 107 25.82 -2.30 -2.97
CA LYS A 107 26.03 -3.45 -2.07
C LYS A 107 26.81 -3.07 -0.82
N ASP A 108 27.77 -2.15 -0.95
CA ASP A 108 28.60 -1.71 0.17
C ASP A 108 27.80 -0.86 1.17
N GLU A 109 26.84 -0.06 0.70
CA GLU A 109 25.92 0.69 1.56
C GLU A 109 24.98 -0.25 2.31
N VAL A 110 24.44 -1.26 1.62
CA VAL A 110 23.62 -2.31 2.25
C VAL A 110 24.42 -3.19 3.22
N ASN A 111 25.73 -3.36 3.00
CA ASN A 111 26.57 -4.10 3.93
C ASN A 111 26.91 -3.27 5.17
N LYS A 112 27.10 -1.96 5.03
CA LYS A 112 27.27 -1.06 6.20
C LYS A 112 26.11 -1.20 7.18
N THR A 113 24.87 -1.32 6.70
CA THR A 113 23.70 -1.55 7.56
C THR A 113 23.66 -2.95 8.20
N LYS A 114 24.33 -3.96 7.63
CA LYS A 114 24.38 -5.34 8.17
C LYS A 114 25.53 -5.60 9.15
N THR A 115 26.63 -4.86 9.03
CA THR A 115 27.89 -5.18 9.75
C THR A 115 27.89 -4.68 11.21
N GLU A 116 26.80 -4.05 11.68
CA GLU A 116 26.64 -3.50 13.03
C GLU A 116 26.24 -4.54 14.11
N PHE A 117 26.35 -5.84 13.85
CA PHE A 117 26.01 -6.90 14.83
C PHE A 117 27.19 -7.37 15.70
N GLY A 118 28.36 -6.75 15.59
CA GLY A 118 29.55 -7.18 16.32
C GLY A 118 30.55 -6.06 16.56
N ARG A 119 30.42 -5.39 17.72
CA ARG A 119 31.44 -4.56 18.39
C ARG A 119 31.48 -3.05 18.02
N VAL A 120 30.66 -2.31 18.78
CA VAL A 120 30.82 -0.94 19.32
C VAL A 120 31.25 0.18 18.34
N VAL A 121 30.31 1.08 18.01
CA VAL A 121 30.29 2.54 18.32
C VAL A 121 29.26 3.26 17.40
N LEU A 122 28.24 3.87 18.03
CA LEU A 122 27.28 4.92 17.56
C LEU A 122 25.96 4.55 16.85
N ARG A 123 24.98 4.09 17.64
CA ARG A 123 23.61 4.63 17.82
C ARG A 123 22.64 4.93 16.65
N GLU A 124 22.99 4.94 15.36
CA GLU A 124 22.11 5.62 14.39
C GLU A 124 21.02 4.78 13.69
N GLU A 125 21.11 3.45 13.53
CA GLU A 125 20.06 2.74 12.75
C GLU A 125 19.61 1.37 13.30
N MET A 126 19.73 1.12 14.61
CA MET A 126 18.92 0.04 15.20
C MET A 126 17.44 0.45 15.16
N VAL A 127 16.57 -0.46 14.71
CA VAL A 127 15.12 -0.28 14.80
C VAL A 127 14.79 0.08 16.27
N PRO A 128 14.18 1.25 16.53
CA PRO A 128 14.00 1.72 17.89
C PRO A 128 13.10 0.76 18.65
N ASP A 129 13.49 0.45 19.88
CA ASP A 129 12.63 -0.31 20.78
C ASP A 129 11.44 0.57 21.22
N VAL A 130 10.24 0.12 20.92
CA VAL A 130 8.97 0.82 21.19
C VAL A 130 8.24 0.25 22.41
N THR A 131 8.89 -0.58 23.23
CA THR A 131 8.31 -1.09 24.48
C THR A 131 7.78 0.06 25.37
N PRO A 132 6.57 -0.07 25.94
CA PRO A 132 5.76 -1.29 26.07
C PRO A 132 4.76 -1.54 24.94
N ILE A 133 4.78 -0.77 23.84
CA ILE A 133 3.83 -0.94 22.74
C ILE A 133 4.19 -2.21 21.97
N ASP A 134 3.26 -3.16 21.90
CA ASP A 134 3.41 -4.36 21.06
C ASP A 134 3.23 -3.94 19.59
N PRO A 135 4.20 -4.23 18.69
CA PRO A 135 4.06 -3.95 17.25
C PRO A 135 2.88 -4.66 16.57
N ARG A 136 2.23 -5.62 17.24
CA ARG A 136 1.07 -6.35 16.73
C ARG A 136 -0.28 -5.71 17.06
N ILE A 137 -0.31 -4.61 17.79
CA ILE A 137 -1.55 -4.02 18.31
C ILE A 137 -2.61 -3.76 17.24
N ASP A 138 -2.19 -3.35 16.04
CA ASP A 138 -3.08 -3.03 14.91
C ASP A 138 -3.19 -4.17 13.89
N LEU A 139 -2.53 -5.30 14.13
CA LEU A 139 -2.59 -6.47 13.26
C LEU A 139 -3.74 -7.39 13.62
N THR A 140 -4.25 -8.11 12.63
CA THR A 140 -5.30 -9.11 12.82
C THR A 140 -4.68 -10.49 12.98
N GLU A 141 -5.09 -11.21 14.02
CA GLU A 141 -4.69 -12.61 14.22
C GLU A 141 -5.68 -13.54 13.53
N ASP A 142 -5.22 -14.23 12.48
CA ASP A 142 -5.99 -15.23 11.76
C ASP A 142 -5.29 -16.60 11.77
N ASN A 143 -6.08 -17.66 11.94
CA ASN A 143 -5.58 -19.04 11.87
C ASN A 143 -5.58 -19.62 10.44
N ILE A 144 -6.31 -18.98 9.52
CA ILE A 144 -6.47 -19.44 8.14
C ILE A 144 -5.81 -18.41 7.23
N TYR A 145 -4.69 -18.79 6.64
CA TYR A 145 -3.96 -17.93 5.72
C TYR A 145 -3.32 -18.73 4.60
N ASN A 146 -3.17 -18.07 3.44
CA ASN A 146 -2.36 -18.59 2.35
C ASN A 146 -0.92 -18.09 2.51
N THR A 147 0.04 -18.99 2.36
CA THR A 147 1.48 -18.68 2.36
C THR A 147 2.00 -18.37 0.97
N GLU A 148 1.29 -18.77 -0.08
CA GLU A 148 1.69 -18.49 -1.46
C GLU A 148 1.55 -17.01 -1.78
N ALA A 149 2.60 -16.44 -2.39
CA ALA A 149 2.57 -15.07 -2.85
C ALA A 149 1.63 -14.94 -4.06
N VAL A 150 0.66 -14.03 -3.97
CA VAL A 150 -0.22 -13.68 -5.08
C VAL A 150 0.28 -12.38 -5.68
N VAL A 151 0.65 -12.43 -6.96
CA VAL A 151 1.10 -11.27 -7.73
C VAL A 151 0.36 -11.29 -9.07
N PRO A 152 -0.10 -10.13 -9.58
CA PRO A 152 -0.70 -10.07 -10.91
C PRO A 152 0.25 -10.63 -11.97
N ARG A 153 -0.31 -11.34 -12.94
CA ARG A 153 0.44 -11.86 -14.10
C ARG A 153 1.68 -12.69 -13.77
N ASN A 154 1.66 -13.45 -12.67
CA ASN A 154 2.78 -14.32 -12.23
C ASN A 154 3.27 -15.35 -13.28
N ARG A 155 2.51 -15.59 -14.35
CA ARG A 155 2.94 -16.47 -15.47
C ARG A 155 3.96 -15.81 -16.40
N PHE A 156 4.09 -14.49 -16.36
CA PHE A 156 4.98 -13.72 -17.22
C PHE A 156 6.22 -13.28 -16.44
N HIS A 157 7.35 -13.14 -17.14
CA HIS A 157 8.59 -12.61 -16.55
C HIS A 157 8.48 -11.09 -16.46
N LEU A 158 7.69 -10.62 -15.49
CA LEU A 158 7.46 -9.22 -15.22
C LEU A 158 7.90 -8.89 -13.79
N HIS A 159 8.46 -7.71 -13.63
CA HIS A 159 8.88 -7.14 -12.37
C HIS A 159 7.89 -6.05 -11.96
N LEU A 160 7.62 -5.96 -10.66
CA LEU A 160 6.79 -4.90 -10.11
C LEU A 160 7.56 -3.58 -10.17
N ASP A 161 6.96 -2.56 -10.79
CA ASP A 161 7.58 -1.24 -10.99
C ASP A 161 6.95 -0.21 -10.04
N THR A 162 5.63 -0.01 -10.14
CA THR A 162 4.91 0.98 -9.33
C THR A 162 3.56 0.45 -8.86
N ILE A 163 3.22 0.70 -7.60
CA ILE A 163 1.89 0.45 -7.04
C ILE A 163 1.21 1.78 -6.78
N MET A 164 0.02 1.97 -7.33
CA MET A 164 -0.81 3.14 -7.06
C MET A 164 -2.08 2.71 -6.35
N TRP A 165 -2.33 3.33 -5.21
CA TRP A 165 -3.48 3.03 -4.36
C TRP A 165 -4.09 4.32 -3.85
N THR A 166 -5.36 4.24 -3.47
CA THR A 166 -6.06 5.36 -2.88
C THR A 166 -6.46 5.01 -1.45
N ARG A 167 -6.46 6.03 -0.59
CA ARG A 167 -6.90 5.90 0.79
C ARG A 167 -8.15 6.73 1.00
N GLU A 168 -9.05 6.24 1.83
CA GLU A 168 -10.17 7.03 2.31
C GLU A 168 -9.64 8.18 3.18
N GLN A 169 -10.05 9.41 2.85
CA GLN A 169 -9.64 10.62 3.61
C GLN A 169 -10.57 10.94 4.78
N ASP A 170 -11.68 10.21 4.94
CA ASP A 170 -12.77 10.55 5.87
C ASP A 170 -12.49 10.22 7.34
N GLN A 171 -11.22 10.01 7.70
CA GLN A 171 -10.81 10.03 9.10
C GLN A 171 -10.88 11.46 9.62
N LYS A 172 -11.84 11.69 10.53
CA LYS A 172 -12.17 13.01 11.11
C LYS A 172 -10.98 13.71 11.80
N TYR A 173 -9.93 12.97 12.15
CA TYR A 173 -8.77 13.52 12.85
C TYR A 173 -7.51 13.58 11.97
N PRO A 174 -6.82 14.73 11.92
CA PRO A 174 -5.60 14.87 11.14
C PRO A 174 -4.46 13.95 11.57
N TRP A 175 -4.41 13.53 12.85
CA TRP A 175 -3.33 12.67 13.37
C TRP A 175 -3.47 11.20 12.99
N THR A 176 -4.68 10.73 12.64
CA THR A 176 -4.85 9.40 12.05
C THR A 176 -4.29 9.32 10.62
N ARG A 177 -3.87 10.45 10.02
CA ARG A 177 -3.14 10.43 8.74
C ARG A 177 -1.82 9.64 8.80
N TYR A 178 -1.14 9.68 9.95
CA TYR A 178 0.12 8.97 10.21
C TYR A 178 -0.09 7.57 10.80
N ALA A 179 -1.26 7.31 11.39
CA ALA A 179 -1.56 6.04 12.06
C ALA A 179 -1.82 4.87 11.10
N CYS A 180 -2.04 5.11 9.80
CA CYS A 180 -2.22 4.04 8.80
C CYS A 180 -0.95 3.72 7.99
N PHE A 181 0.23 4.10 8.48
CA PHE A 181 1.51 3.51 8.04
C PHE A 181 2.00 2.39 8.97
N LEU A 182 1.12 1.93 9.87
CA LEU A 182 1.32 0.76 10.72
C LEU A 182 0.25 -0.28 10.36
#